data_AF-A0A938D2K4-F1
#
_entry.id   AF-A0A938D2K4-F1
#
_cell.length_a   1.000
_cell.length_b   1.000
_cell.length_c   1.000
_cell.angle_alpha   90.00
_cell.angle_beta   90.00
_cell.angle_gamma   90.00
#
_symmetry.space_group_name_H-M   'P 1'
#
loop_
_entity.id
_entity.type
_entity.pdbx_description
1 polymer ?
#
loop_
_entity_poly.entity_id
_entity_poly.type
_entity_poly.pdbx_seq_one_letter_code
_entity_poly.pdbx_strand_id
1 'polypeptide(L)' 'MIDGRARTACLDKAIERLARDGVIVFDNSHRARYRMAVAASGLRAKVTRGLVPSLPLPDQTTLLRR' A
#
# COMPACT_ATOMS: atom_id res chain seq x y z
N MET A 1 2.96 16.33 -11.07
CA MET A 1 3.41 15.77 -9.77
C MET A 1 2.17 15.30 -9.03
N ILE A 2 2.05 14.01 -8.71
CA ILE A 2 0.94 13.51 -7.88
C ILE A 2 1.35 13.65 -6.42
N ASP A 3 0.46 14.18 -5.58
CA ASP A 3 0.71 14.26 -4.15
C ASP A 3 0.72 12.85 -3.54
N GLY A 4 1.89 12.38 -3.12
CA GLY A 4 2.04 11.09 -2.45
C GLY A 4 1.21 10.97 -1.16
N ARG A 5 0.74 12.08 -0.57
CA ARG A 5 -0.19 12.08 0.58
C ARG A 5 -1.58 11.58 0.20
N ALA A 6 -1.99 11.66 -1.06
CA ALA A 6 -3.30 11.19 -1.53
C ALA A 6 -3.42 9.65 -1.57
N ARG A 7 -2.34 8.89 -1.32
CA ARG A 7 -2.32 7.43 -1.41
C ARG A 7 -3.42 6.73 -0.62
N THR A 8 -3.80 7.25 0.54
CA THR A 8 -4.91 6.67 1.34
C THR A 8 -6.24 6.82 0.62
N ALA A 9 -6.55 8.00 0.08
CA ALA A 9 -7.75 8.22 -0.72
C ALA A 9 -7.74 7.40 -2.03
N CYS A 10 -6.57 7.23 -2.64
CA CYS A 10 -6.42 6.35 -3.80
C CYS A 10 -6.67 4.87 -3.44
N LEU A 11 -6.27 4.43 -2.25
CA LEU A 11 -6.56 3.07 -1.78
C LEU A 11 -8.06 2.84 -1.67
N ASP A 12 -8.81 3.77 -1.08
CA ASP A 12 -10.26 3.66 -0.94
C ASP A 12 -10.93 3.46 -2.31
N LYS A 13 -10.52 4.23 -3.32
CA LYS A 13 -11.02 4.09 -4.69
C LYS A 13 -10.54 2.84 -5.42
N ALA A 14 -9.33 2.37 -5.14
CA ALA A 14 -8.82 1.13 -5.72
C ALA A 14 -9.59 -0.10 -5.21
N ILE A 15 -9.98 -0.12 -3.92
CA ILE A 15 -10.75 -1.21 -3.31
C ILE A 15 -12.10 -1.40 -4.02
N GLU A 16 -12.80 -0.31 -4.34
CA GLU A 16 -14.08 -0.33 -5.07
C GLU A 16 -13.99 -1.06 -6.43
N ARG A 17 -12.81 -1.07 -7.05
CA ARG A 17 -12.57 -1.62 -8.39
C ARG A 17 -11.75 -2.92 -8.37
N LEU A 18 -11.42 -3.44 -7.19
CA LEU A 18 -10.57 -4.61 -7.06
C LEU A 18 -11.31 -5.88 -7.52
N ALA A 19 -10.82 -6.48 -8.61
CA ALA A 19 -11.29 -7.77 -9.11
C ALA A 19 -11.12 -8.88 -8.05
N ARG A 20 -11.83 -10.01 -8.22
CA ARG A 20 -11.79 -11.14 -7.27
C ARG A 20 -10.37 -11.59 -6.94
N ASP A 21 -9.55 -11.77 -7.96
CA ASP A 21 -8.14 -12.20 -7.84
C ASP A 21 -7.15 -11.05 -8.07
N GLY A 22 -7.66 -9.81 -8.01
CA GLY A 22 -6.85 -8.61 -8.18
C GLY A 22 -5.89 -8.39 -7.01
N VAL A 23 -4.80 -7.67 -7.27
CA VAL A 23 -3.81 -7.30 -6.26
C VAL A 23 -3.59 -5.80 -6.31
N ILE A 24 -3.64 -5.16 -5.14
CA ILE A 24 -3.16 -3.78 -4.98
C ILE A 24 -1.73 -3.83 -4.43
N VAL A 25 -0.82 -3.15 -5.11
CA VAL A 25 0.55 -2.94 -4.63
C VAL A 25 0.59 -1.58 -3.93
N PHE A 26 0.90 -1.58 -2.63
CA PHE A 26 0.88 -0.38 -1.80
C PHE A 26 2.27 -0.07 -1.21
N ASP A 27 2.99 0.84 -1.86
CA ASP A 27 4.38 1.20 -1.50
C ASP A 27 4.50 2.20 -0.34
N ASN A 28 5.71 2.25 0.24
CA ASN A 28 6.06 3.06 1.41
C ASN A 28 5.14 2.79 2.62
N SER A 29 4.55 1.60 2.67
CA SER A 29 3.56 1.19 3.66
C SER A 29 4.06 1.19 5.10
N HIS A 30 5.39 1.33 5.31
CA HIS A 30 5.97 1.51 6.63
C HIS A 30 5.56 2.80 7.32
N ARG A 31 5.10 3.83 6.61
CA ARG A 31 4.71 5.11 7.22
C ARG A 31 3.45 4.95 8.07
N ALA A 32 3.45 5.53 9.28
CA ALA A 32 2.36 5.34 10.26
C ALA A 32 0.96 5.60 9.69
N ARG A 33 0.77 6.73 8.98
CA ARG A 33 -0.50 7.09 8.32
C ARG A 33 -1.00 6.05 7.30
N TYR A 34 -0.08 5.33 6.66
CA TYR A 34 -0.42 4.33 5.64
C TYR A 34 -0.70 2.97 6.27
N ARG A 35 -0.01 2.62 7.35
CA ARG A 35 -0.33 1.39 8.12
C ARG A 35 -1.76 1.40 8.63
N MET A 36 -2.25 2.57 9.07
CA MET A 36 -3.64 2.73 9.50
C MET A 36 -4.63 2.47 8.35
N ALA A 37 -4.38 3.03 7.17
CA ALA A 37 -5.24 2.82 6.00
C ALA A 37 -5.22 1.36 5.52
N VAL A 38 -4.04 0.73 5.51
CA VAL A 38 -3.91 -0.72 5.22
C VAL A 38 -4.71 -1.55 6.21
N ALA A 39 -4.61 -1.28 7.51
CA ALA A 39 -5.35 -1.99 8.55
C ALA A 39 -6.87 -1.79 8.43
N ALA A 40 -7.32 -0.59 8.04
CA ALA A 40 -8.72 -0.26 7.85
C ALA A 40 -9.32 -0.77 6.53
N SER A 41 -8.48 -1.22 5.57
CA SER A 41 -8.93 -1.58 4.22
C SER A 41 -9.84 -2.82 4.14
N GLY A 42 -9.85 -3.67 5.18
CA GLY A 42 -10.54 -4.96 5.16
C GLY A 42 -9.92 -6.01 4.23
N LEU A 43 -8.79 -5.69 3.57
CA LEU A 43 -8.08 -6.61 2.68
C LEU A 43 -7.02 -7.42 3.44
N ARG A 44 -6.74 -8.63 2.94
CA ARG A 44 -5.59 -9.42 3.39
C ARG A 44 -4.29 -8.74 2.98
N ALA A 45 -3.49 -8.38 3.98
CA ALA A 45 -2.20 -7.71 3.80
C ALA A 45 -1.03 -8.69 3.86
N LYS A 46 -0.23 -8.74 2.79
CA LYS A 46 1.09 -9.39 2.77
C LYS A 46 2.17 -8.32 2.72
N VAL A 47 2.90 -8.17 3.81
CA VAL A 47 4.04 -7.26 3.93
C VAL A 47 5.28 -7.86 3.25
N THR A 48 5.94 -7.05 2.42
CA THR A 48 7.30 -7.29 1.93
C THR A 48 8.20 -6.14 2.39
N ARG A 49 9.45 -6.47 2.72
CA ARG A 49 10.46 -5.48 3.16
C ARG A 49 11.67 -5.60 2.24
N GLY A 50 12.34 -4.48 2.01
CA GLY A 50 13.51 -4.42 1.13
C GLY A 50 14.20 -3.07 1.26
N LEU A 51 15.07 -2.76 0.30
CA LEU A 51 15.70 -1.46 0.18
C LEU A 51 15.00 -0.63 -0.89
N VAL A 52 14.99 0.69 -0.70
CA VAL A 52 14.63 1.63 -1.77
C VAL A 52 15.64 1.47 -2.92
N PRO A 53 15.22 1.44 -4.20
CA PRO A 53 16.14 1.43 -5.32
C PRO A 53 17.14 2.59 -5.23
N SER A 54 18.43 2.28 -5.37
CA SER A 54 19.53 3.26 -5.35
C SER A 54 19.74 4.03 -4.04
N LEU A 55 19.10 3.63 -2.93
CA LEU A 55 19.33 4.21 -1.60
C LEU A 55 19.48 3.10 -0.56
N PRO A 56 20.44 3.18 0.37
CA PRO A 56 20.62 2.18 1.44
C PRO A 56 19.59 2.38 2.57
N LEU A 57 18.34 2.67 2.21
CA LEU A 57 17.25 2.93 3.14
C LEU A 57 16.26 1.76 3.12
N PRO A 58 15.85 1.25 4.29
CA PRO A 58 14.81 0.23 4.36
C PRO A 58 13.47 0.79 3.89
N ASP A 59 12.70 -0.05 3.21
CA ASP A 59 11.33 0.25 2.81
C ASP A 59 10.42 -0.98 2.96
N GLN A 60 9.13 -0.74 2.79
CA GLN A 60 8.06 -1.72 2.95
C GLN A 60 6.99 -1.50 1.89
N THR A 61 6.68 -2.55 1.16
CA THR A 61 5.52 -2.64 0.27
C THR A 61 4.53 -3.61 0.87
N THR A 62 3.23 -3.31 0.76
CA THR A 62 2.18 -4.23 1.18
C THR A 62 1.35 -4.63 -0.03
N LEU A 63 1.19 -5.93 -0.23
CA LEU A 63 0.25 -6.48 -1.21
C LEU A 63 -1.10 -6.68 -0.53
N LEU A 64 -2.16 -6.11 -1.11
CA LEU A 64 -3.52 -6.22 -0.59
C LEU A 64 -4.39 -7.04 -1.55
N ARG A 65 -5.17 -7.96 -1.00
CA ARG A 65 -6.07 -8.89 -1.72
C ARG A 65 -7.37 -9.06 -0.95
N ARG A 66 -8.45 -9.46 -1.63
CA ARG A 66 -9.74 -9.79 -0.98
C ARG A 66 -9.60 -10.95 0.01
#